data_AF-A0A496ABL7-F1
#
_entry.id   AF-A0A496ABL7-F1
#
_cell.length_a   1.000
_cell.length_b   1.000
_cell.length_c   1.000
_cell.angle_alpha   90.00
_cell.angle_beta   90.00
_cell.angle_gamma   90.00
#
_symmetry.space_group_name_H-M   'P 1'
#
loop_
_entity.id
_entity.type
_entity.pdbx_description
1 polymer ?
#
loop_
_entity_poly.entity_id
_entity_poly.type
_entity_poly.pdbx_seq_one_letter_code
_entity_poly.pdbx_strand_id
1 'polypeptide(L)'
;MNGEKTVEKIKTVEIQDKVFEETYTAHIEKNGASWLGWFPEVPEVRCEAPTEEVLLKTLEKRLHEALVAEEEAWEKQFEEDVKAGKLEHLRKEALEDVKAGRFKYL
;
A
#
# COMPACT_ATOMS: atom_id res chain seq x y z
N MET A 1 34.33 -21.87 -8.55
CA MET A 1 33.93 -20.65 -9.29
C MET A 1 32.92 -19.93 -8.43
N ASN A 2 33.38 -19.09 -7.50
CA ASN A 2 32.49 -18.30 -6.65
C ASN A 2 32.17 -17.02 -7.44
N GLY A 3 31.02 -17.02 -8.10
CA GLY A 3 30.51 -15.82 -8.75
C GLY A 3 30.22 -14.78 -7.67
N GLU A 4 31.07 -13.76 -7.61
CA GLU A 4 30.78 -12.51 -6.92
C GLU A 4 29.44 -12.01 -7.49
N LYS A 5 28.36 -12.21 -6.74
CA LYS A 5 27.12 -11.47 -6.99
C LYS A 5 27.46 -10.02 -6.69
N THR A 6 27.76 -9.27 -7.74
CA THR A 6 27.72 -7.81 -7.71
C THR A 6 26.35 -7.45 -7.15
N VAL A 7 26.31 -6.97 -5.91
CA VAL A 7 25.10 -6.39 -5.33
C VAL A 7 24.86 -5.11 -6.12
N GLU A 8 24.09 -5.22 -7.21
CA GLU A 8 23.67 -4.07 -7.99
C GLU A 8 22.90 -3.13 -7.04
N LYS A 9 23.27 -1.85 -7.00
CA LYS A 9 22.68 -0.87 -6.08
C LYS A 9 21.19 -0.73 -6.37
N ILE A 10 20.36 -0.92 -5.35
CA ILE A 10 18.93 -0.59 -5.41
C ILE A 10 18.81 0.92 -5.66
N LYS A 11 18.06 1.28 -6.69
CA LYS A 11 17.67 2.66 -7.03
C LYS A 11 16.26 2.90 -6.50
N THR A 12 16.01 4.09 -5.98
CA THR A 12 14.68 4.52 -5.53
C THR A 12 14.07 5.47 -6.56
N VAL A 13 12.79 5.29 -6.87
CA VAL A 13 12.03 6.14 -7.80
C VAL A 13 10.69 6.47 -7.15
N GLU A 14 10.31 7.74 -7.16
CA GLU A 14 9.00 8.20 -6.69
C GLU A 14 7.97 7.98 -7.80
N ILE A 15 6.86 7.33 -7.46
CA ILE A 15 5.72 7.10 -8.35
C ILE A 15 4.49 7.67 -7.66
N GLN A 16 3.83 8.60 -8.32
CA GLN A 16 2.59 9.21 -7.83
C GLN A 16 1.39 8.53 -8.46
N ASP A 17 0.45 8.06 -7.64
CA ASP A 17 -0.87 7.68 -8.11
C ASP A 17 -1.70 8.95 -8.34
N LYS A 18 -2.27 9.10 -9.54
CA LYS A 18 -3.00 10.31 -9.92
C LYS A 18 -4.45 10.35 -9.45
N VAL A 19 -5.01 9.22 -9.04
CA VAL A 19 -6.39 9.09 -8.58
C VAL A 19 -6.46 9.32 -7.07
N PHE A 20 -5.56 8.70 -6.33
CA PHE A 20 -5.44 8.85 -4.88
C PHE A 20 -4.58 10.05 -4.46
N GLU A 21 -3.86 10.66 -5.41
CA GLU A 21 -2.94 11.80 -5.20
C GLU A 21 -1.80 11.52 -4.22
N GLU A 22 -1.50 10.24 -3.98
CA GLU A 22 -0.47 9.76 -3.06
C GLU A 22 0.84 9.43 -3.80
N THR A 23 1.97 9.63 -3.13
CA THR A 23 3.31 9.35 -3.68
C THR A 23 3.96 8.20 -2.93
N TYR A 24 4.42 7.20 -3.68
CA TYR A 24 5.03 5.98 -3.17
C TYR A 24 6.47 5.85 -3.64
N THR A 25 7.32 5.26 -2.79
CA THR A 25 8.73 5.03 -3.13
C THR A 25 8.92 3.62 -3.68
N ALA A 26 9.12 3.50 -4.99
CA ALA A 26 9.51 2.24 -5.62
C ALA A 26 11.01 1.98 -5.46
N HIS A 27 11.37 0.77 -5.08
CA HIS A 27 12.72 0.24 -5.16
C HIS A 27 12.85 -0.53 -6.46
N ILE A 28 13.85 -0.21 -7.27
CA ILE A 28 14.17 -0.91 -8.50
C ILE A 28 15.63 -1.36 -8.51
N GLU A 29 15.88 -2.57 -9.00
CA GLU A 29 17.22 -3.09 -9.21
C GLU A 29 17.31 -3.79 -10.56
N LYS A 30 18.48 -3.71 -11.18
CA LYS A 30 18.77 -4.52 -12.36
C LYS A 30 19.04 -5.95 -11.89
N ASN A 31 18.44 -6.91 -12.57
CA ASN A 31 18.57 -8.33 -12.30
C ASN A 31 19.01 -9.05 -13.59
N GLY A 32 20.29 -8.92 -13.92
CA GLY A 32 20.86 -9.48 -15.15
C GLY A 32 20.32 -8.80 -16.43
N ALA A 33 19.45 -9.49 -17.16
CA ALA A 33 18.84 -8.98 -18.40
C ALA A 33 17.49 -8.28 -18.18
N SER A 34 16.91 -8.40 -16.98
CA SER A 34 15.65 -7.78 -16.59
C SER A 34 15.85 -6.76 -15.47
N TRP A 35 14.79 -6.04 -15.16
CA TRP A 35 14.65 -5.12 -14.05
C TRP A 35 13.59 -5.66 -13.10
N LEU A 36 13.89 -5.61 -11.81
CA LEU A 36 12.97 -5.96 -10.73
C LEU A 36 12.57 -4.69 -10.01
N GLY A 37 11.28 -4.55 -9.67
CA GLY A 37 10.78 -3.43 -8.90
C GLY A 37 9.72 -3.83 -7.88
N TRP A 38 9.68 -3.11 -6.77
CA TRP A 38 8.68 -3.28 -5.71
C TRP A 38 8.50 -2.01 -4.88
N PHE A 39 7.38 -1.92 -4.16
CA PHE A 39 7.16 -0.88 -3.16
C PHE A 39 7.32 -1.48 -1.75
N PRO A 40 8.18 -0.95 -0.87
CA PRO A 40 8.30 -1.43 0.51
C PRO A 40 7.00 -1.27 1.32
N GLU A 41 6.22 -0.25 0.98
CA GLU A 41 4.93 0.09 1.61
C GLU A 41 3.82 -0.86 1.16
N VAL A 42 3.89 -1.32 -0.10
CA VAL A 42 2.89 -2.19 -0.74
C VAL A 42 3.59 -3.43 -1.31
N PRO A 43 3.98 -4.39 -0.47
CA PRO A 43 4.84 -5.51 -0.89
C PRO A 43 4.20 -6.47 -1.89
N GLU A 44 2.87 -6.45 -2.02
CA GLU A 44 2.12 -7.17 -3.04
C GLU A 44 2.37 -6.64 -4.46
N VAL A 45 2.75 -5.36 -4.57
CA VAL A 45 3.11 -4.73 -5.85
C VAL A 45 4.59 -4.96 -6.10
N ARG A 46 4.89 -6.12 -6.70
CA ARG A 46 6.22 -6.54 -7.14
C ARG A 46 6.16 -7.07 -8.57
N CYS A 47 7.03 -6.60 -9.45
CA CYS A 47 7.07 -7.08 -10.83
C CYS A 47 8.48 -7.02 -11.45
N GLU A 48 8.67 -7.80 -12.51
CA GLU A 48 9.89 -7.81 -13.32
C GLU A 48 9.57 -7.47 -14.77
N ALA A 49 10.45 -6.71 -15.42
CA ALA A 49 10.29 -6.29 -16.81
C ALA A 49 11.64 -6.23 -17.54
N PRO A 50 11.67 -6.34 -18.88
CA PRO A 50 12.93 -6.35 -19.63
C PRO A 50 13.64 -4.99 -19.66
N THR A 51 12.94 -3.88 -19.43
CA THR A 51 13.51 -2.53 -19.44
C THR A 51 12.99 -1.70 -18.27
N GLU A 52 13.76 -0.70 -17.84
CA GLU A 52 13.38 0.23 -16.76
C GLU A 52 12.05 0.94 -17.07
N GLU A 53 11.86 1.43 -18.30
CA GLU A 53 10.61 2.09 -18.69
C GLU A 53 9.38 1.17 -18.61
N VAL A 54 9.51 -0.09 -19.05
CA VAL A 54 8.41 -1.05 -18.96
C VAL A 54 8.15 -1.41 -17.51
N LEU A 55 9.19 -1.52 -16.69
CA LEU A 55 9.06 -1.75 -15.25
C LEU A 55 8.27 -0.61 -14.60
N LEU A 56 8.68 0.64 -14.79
CA LEU A 56 8.04 1.80 -14.17
C LEU A 56 6.57 1.94 -14.56
N LYS A 57 6.24 1.78 -15.84
CA LYS A 57 4.83 1.78 -16.30
C LYS A 57 4.01 0.64 -15.69
N THR A 58 4.63 -0.53 -15.54
CA THR A 58 3.96 -1.67 -14.91
C THR A 58 3.77 -1.45 -13.42
N LEU A 59 4.77 -0.90 -12.73
CA LEU A 59 4.68 -0.55 -11.30
C LEU A 59 3.59 0.50 -11.05
N GLU A 60 3.53 1.57 -11.83
CA GLU A 60 2.48 2.59 -11.74
C GLU A 60 1.09 1.97 -11.86
N LYS A 61 0.88 1.15 -12.91
CA LYS A 61 -0.40 0.48 -13.12
C LYS A 61 -0.75 -0.48 -11.98
N ARG A 62 0.21 -1.29 -11.52
CA ARG A 62 -0.01 -2.29 -10.48
C ARG A 62 -0.26 -1.65 -9.11
N LEU A 63 0.43 -0.55 -8.81
CA LEU A 63 0.18 0.26 -7.62
C LEU A 63 -1.26 0.76 -7.62
N HIS A 64 -1.70 1.37 -8.72
CA HIS A 64 -3.08 1.83 -8.86
C HIS A 64 -4.09 0.70 -8.64
N GLU A 65 -3.90 -0.46 -9.29
CA GLU A 65 -4.76 -1.64 -9.11
C GLU A 65 -4.84 -2.09 -7.65
N ALA A 66 -3.72 -2.06 -6.91
CA ALA A 66 -3.67 -2.45 -5.51
C ALA A 66 -4.41 -1.45 -4.60
N LEU A 67 -4.24 -0.14 -4.84
CA LEU A 67 -4.94 0.91 -4.08
C LEU A 67 -6.45 0.85 -4.29
N VAL A 68 -6.91 0.65 -5.53
CA VAL A 68 -8.34 0.46 -5.82
C VAL A 68 -8.87 -0.78 -5.10
N ALA A 69 -8.14 -1.89 -5.11
CA ALA A 69 -8.58 -3.10 -4.41
C ALA A 69 -8.65 -2.91 -2.88
N GLU A 70 -7.74 -2.13 -2.29
CA GLU A 70 -7.80 -1.75 -0.87
C GLU A 70 -9.02 -0.88 -0.56
N GLU A 71 -9.29 0.12 -1.39
CA GLU A 71 -10.49 0.97 -1.27
C GLU A 71 -11.78 0.13 -1.33
N GLU A 72 -11.92 -0.71 -2.36
CA GLU A 72 -13.10 -1.58 -2.51
C GLU A 72 -13.27 -2.54 -1.32
N ALA A 73 -12.17 -3.08 -0.79
CA ALA A 73 -12.19 -3.93 0.38
C ALA A 73 -12.62 -3.16 1.64
N TRP A 74 -12.13 -1.93 1.80
CA TRP A 74 -12.49 -1.06 2.91
C TRP A 74 -13.96 -0.65 2.86
N GLU A 75 -14.47 -0.26 1.70
CA GLU A 75 -15.89 0.07 1.50
C GLU A 75 -16.80 -1.10 1.86
N LYS A 76 -16.45 -2.31 1.40
CA LYS A 76 -17.21 -3.52 1.72
C LYS A 76 -17.22 -3.80 3.22
N GLN A 77 -16.05 -3.76 3.87
CA GLN A 77 -15.96 -4.00 5.31
C GLN A 77 -16.72 -2.94 6.11
N PHE A 78 -16.65 -1.69 5.67
CA PHE A 78 -17.40 -0.59 6.28
C PHE A 78 -18.91 -0.82 6.18
N GLU A 79 -19.42 -1.23 5.02
CA GLU A 79 -20.84 -1.55 4.85
C GLU A 79 -21.29 -2.70 5.76
N GLU A 80 -20.48 -3.76 5.88
CA GLU A 80 -20.75 -4.88 6.79
C GLU A 80 -20.76 -4.43 8.25
N ASP A 81 -19.85 -3.54 8.65
CA ASP A 81 -19.75 -3.01 10.01
C ASP A 81 -20.92 -2.10 10.38
N VAL A 82 -21.38 -1.29 9.41
CA VAL A 82 -22.60 -0.49 9.53
C VAL A 82 -23.81 -1.40 9.71
N LYS A 83 -23.98 -2.43 8.86
CA LYS A 83 -25.07 -3.41 8.93
C LYS A 83 -25.06 -4.21 10.24
N ALA A 84 -23.86 -4.54 10.73
CA ALA A 84 -23.66 -5.21 12.01
C ALA A 84 -23.92 -4.31 13.22
N GLY A 85 -24.17 -3.01 13.01
CA GLY A 85 -24.43 -2.05 14.09
C GLY A 85 -23.19 -1.73 14.93
N LYS A 86 -21.98 -2.01 14.44
CA LYS A 86 -20.73 -1.74 15.17
C LYS A 86 -20.58 -0.26 15.49
N LEU A 87 -21.02 0.63 14.60
CA LEU A 87 -20.98 2.07 14.84
C LEU A 87 -21.93 2.50 15.98
N GLU A 88 -23.14 1.94 16.03
CA GLU A 88 -24.08 2.22 17.12
C GLU A 88 -23.57 1.67 18.45
N HIS A 89 -22.93 0.49 18.42
CA HIS A 89 -22.27 -0.07 19.59
C HIS A 89 -21.13 0.83 20.08
N LEU A 90 -20.24 1.26 19.18
CA LEU A 90 -19.14 2.18 19.48
C LEU A 90 -19.64 3.50 20.07
N ARG A 91 -20.71 4.07 19.50
CA ARG A 91 -21.37 5.27 20.02
C ARG A 91 -21.88 5.07 21.44
N LYS A 92 -22.49 3.92 21.73
CA LYS A 92 -23.01 3.60 23.06
C LYS A 92 -21.87 3.47 24.07
N GLU A 93 -20.81 2.75 23.73
CA GLU A 93 -19.62 2.58 24.57
C GLU A 93 -18.97 3.93 24.88
N ALA A 94 -18.75 4.76 23.85
CA ALA A 94 -18.22 6.12 24.03
C ALA A 94 -19.10 6.96 24.95
N LEU A 95 -20.44 6.87 24.83
CA LEU A 95 -21.36 7.57 25.73
C LEU A 95 -21.24 7.09 27.18
N GLU A 96 -21.03 5.79 27.40
CA GLU A 96 -20.82 5.22 28.73
C GLU A 96 -19.48 5.67 29.33
N ASP A 97 -18.43 5.75 28.52
CA ASP A 97 -17.13 6.29 28.93
C ASP A 97 -17.20 7.77 29.31
N VAL A 98 -17.93 8.59 28.54
CA VAL A 98 -18.18 9.99 28.88
C VAL A 98 -18.91 10.09 30.22
N LYS A 99 -20.01 9.33 30.40
CA LYS A 99 -20.79 9.32 31.65
C LYS A 99 -19.97 8.86 32.85
N ALA A 100 -19.04 7.93 32.64
CA ALA A 100 -18.16 7.43 33.68
C ALA A 100 -16.93 8.33 33.92
N GLY A 101 -16.78 9.44 33.18
CA GLY A 101 -15.61 10.31 33.29
C GLY A 101 -14.30 9.64 32.85
N ARG A 102 -14.37 8.60 32.01
CA ARG A 102 -13.21 7.82 31.54
C ARG A 102 -12.46 8.48 30.37
N PHE A 103 -13.00 9.56 29.79
CA PHE A 103 -12.22 10.43 28.93
C PHE A 103 -11.27 11.29 29.77
N LYS A 104 -10.06 10.77 30.00
CA LYS A 104 -8.94 11.60 30.45
C LYS A 104 -8.50 12.43 29.24
N TYR A 105 -8.68 13.75 29.36
CA TYR A 105 -8.17 14.83 28.51
C TYR A 105 -7.42 14.36 27.25
N LEU A 106 -8.09 14.46 26.10
CA LEU A 106 -7.44 14.65 24.80
C LEU A 106 -6.67 15.97 24.80
#